data_AF-A0A556QW54-F1
#
_entry.id   AF-A0A556QW54-F1
#
_cell.length_a   1.000
_cell.length_b   1.000
_cell.length_c   1.000
_cell.angle_alpha   90.00
_cell.angle_beta   90.00
_cell.angle_gamma   90.00
#
_symmetry.space_group_name_H-M   'P 1'
#
loop_
_entity.id
_entity.type
_entity.pdbx_description
1 polymer ?
#
loop_
_entity_poly.entity_id
_entity_poly.type
_entity_poly.pdbx_seq_one_letter_code
_entity_poly.pdbx_strand_id
1 'polypeptide(L)' 'MRTIAQKYREEGIQIGKEKWKLEGEMEKARSIAKSMLLKGYPIDDIIMLTGLSRSHIQRLI' A
#
# COMPACT_ATOMS: atom_id res chain seq x y z
N MET A 1 10.54 36.08 -3.38
CA MET A 1 10.52 35.34 -4.66
C MET A 1 11.08 33.95 -4.37
N ARG A 2 10.29 32.88 -4.50
CA ARG A 2 10.78 31.50 -4.25
C ARG A 2 11.68 31.09 -5.42
N THR A 3 12.87 30.57 -5.12
CA THR A 3 13.80 30.12 -6.17
C THR A 3 13.37 28.77 -6.72
N ILE A 4 13.63 28.53 -7.99
CA ILE A 4 13.31 27.29 -8.71
C ILE A 4 13.84 26.05 -7.93
N ALA A 5 15.01 26.19 -7.29
CA ALA A 5 15.62 25.17 -6.43
C ALA A 5 14.84 24.83 -5.14
N GLN A 6 14.06 25.77 -4.57
CA GLN A 6 13.17 25.46 -3.45
C GLN A 6 11.96 24.65 -3.92
N LYS A 7 11.41 24.99 -5.08
CA LYS A 7 10.28 24.29 -5.68
C LYS A 7 10.60 22.81 -5.97
N TYR A 8 11.75 22.53 -6.59
CA TYR A 8 12.19 21.15 -6.84
C TYR A 8 12.45 20.34 -5.55
N ARG A 9 12.91 20.97 -4.47
CA ARG A 9 13.07 20.29 -3.17
C ARG A 9 11.74 19.94 -2.53
N GLU A 10 10.78 20.86 -2.55
CA GLU A 10 9.42 20.62 -2.03
C GLU A 10 8.72 19.52 -2.84
N GLU A 11 8.78 19.57 -4.18
CA GLU A 11 8.22 18.55 -5.06
C GLU A 11 8.87 17.17 -4.81
N GLY A 12 10.20 17.10 -4.67
CA GLY A 12 10.90 15.85 -4.38
C GLY A 12 10.50 15.24 -3.02
N ILE A 13 10.33 16.07 -1.99
CA ILE A 13 9.86 15.62 -0.66
C ILE A 13 8.40 15.16 -0.73
N GLN A 14 7.56 15.87 -1.47
CA GLN A 14 6.14 15.53 -1.66
C GLN A 14 6.00 14.16 -2.33
N ILE A 15 6.68 13.97 -3.47
CA ILE A 15 6.68 12.71 -4.23
C ILE A 15 7.23 11.57 -3.36
N GLY A 16 8.32 11.82 -2.62
CA GLY A 16 8.86 10.85 -1.67
C GLY A 16 7.83 10.42 -0.64
N LYS A 17 7.23 11.37 0.09
CA LYS A 17 6.23 11.07 1.13
C LYS A 17 5.03 10.31 0.60
N GLU A 18 4.53 10.68 -0.56
CA GLU A 18 3.37 10.03 -1.18
C GLU A 18 3.69 8.59 -1.57
N LYS A 19 4.87 8.35 -2.16
CA LYS A 19 5.33 7.00 -2.49
C LYS A 19 5.52 6.12 -1.25
N TRP A 20 6.18 6.64 -0.20
CA TRP A 20 6.38 5.90 1.05
C TRP A 20 5.06 5.56 1.74
N LYS A 21 4.08 6.46 1.71
CA LYS A 21 2.76 6.22 2.30
C LYS A 21 2.01 5.11 1.55
N LEU A 22 2.02 5.16 0.22
CA LEU A 22 1.38 4.15 -0.62
C LEU A 22 2.03 2.77 -0.45
N GLU A 23 3.36 2.70 -0.42
CA GLU A 23 4.07 1.44 -0.17
C GLU A 23 3.74 0.86 1.21
N GLY A 24 3.71 1.70 2.25
CA GLY A 24 3.37 1.25 3.61
C GLY A 24 1.92 0.79 3.78
N GLU A 25 0.96 1.44 3.12
CA GLU A 25 -0.44 1.01 3.12
C GLU A 25 -0.61 -0.32 2.38
N MET A 26 0.05 -0.48 1.24
CA MET A 26 0.05 -1.73 0.47
C MET A 26 0.70 -2.88 1.27
N GLU A 27 1.80 -2.63 1.96
CA GLU A 27 2.47 -3.65 2.78
C GLU A 27 1.62 -4.06 3.99
N LYS A 28 0.96 -3.11 4.66
CA LYS A 28 -0.01 -3.41 5.71
C LYS A 28 -1.16 -4.27 5.20
N ALA A 29 -1.77 -3.90 4.07
CA ALA A 29 -2.87 -4.67 3.48
C ALA A 29 -2.43 -6.11 3.14
N ARG A 30 -1.23 -6.28 2.59
CA ARG A 30 -0.63 -7.59 2.31
C ARG A 30 -0.39 -8.40 3.58
N SER A 31 0.15 -7.79 4.64
CA SER A 31 0.42 -8.46 5.91
C SER A 31 -0.87 -8.94 6.59
N ILE A 32 -1.92 -8.12 6.55
CA ILE A 32 -3.24 -8.48 7.06
C ILE A 32 -3.81 -9.64 6.24
N ALA A 33 -3.82 -9.54 4.91
CA ALA A 33 -4.32 -10.60 4.04
C ALA A 33 -3.57 -11.92 4.24
N LYS A 34 -2.24 -11.89 4.40
CA LYS A 34 -1.42 -13.07 4.67
C LYS A 34 -1.78 -13.70 6.02
N SER A 35 -1.97 -12.87 7.05
CA SER A 35 -2.39 -13.33 8.38
C SER A 35 -3.80 -13.95 8.36
N MET A 36 -4.72 -13.39 7.58
CA MET A 36 -6.07 -13.92 7.41
C MET A 36 -6.10 -15.23 6.63
N LEU A 37 -5.30 -15.33 5.55
CA LEU A 37 -5.09 -16.58 4.82
C LEU A 37 -4.57 -17.69 5.74
N LEU A 38 -3.56 -17.40 6.56
CA LEU A 38 -3.01 -18.36 7.53
C LEU A 38 -4.03 -18.79 8.59
N LYS A 39 -4.98 -17.91 8.94
CA LYS A 39 -6.08 -18.21 9.85
C LYS A 39 -7.24 -18.96 9.18
N GLY A 40 -7.18 -19.19 7.87
CA GLY A 40 -8.20 -19.93 7.12
C GLY A 40 -9.42 -19.10 6.72
N TYR A 41 -9.33 -17.77 6.70
CA TYR A 41 -10.42 -16.92 6.22
C TYR A 41 -10.65 -17.15 4.72
N PRO A 42 -11.93 -17.14 4.26
CA PRO A 42 -12.23 -17.25 2.85
C PRO A 42 -11.74 -16.01 2.09
N ILE A 43 -11.33 -16.21 0.83
CA ILE A 43 -10.74 -15.14 0.00
C ILE A 43 -11.70 -13.95 -0.13
N ASP A 44 -13.01 -14.19 -0.21
CA ASP A 44 -14.00 -13.11 -0.38
C ASP A 44 -14.08 -12.19 0.86
N ASP A 45 -13.94 -12.73 2.08
CA ASP A 45 -13.85 -11.92 3.30
C ASP A 45 -12.55 -11.12 3.36
N ILE A 46 -11.45 -11.71 2.88
CA ILE A 46 -10.15 -11.03 2.80
C ILE A 46 -10.23 -9.86 1.80
N ILE A 47 -10.89 -10.05 0.66
CA ILE A 47 -11.15 -8.96 -0.31
C ILE A 47 -11.96 -7.85 0.36
N MET A 48 -13.04 -8.21 1.07
CA MET A 48 -13.90 -7.24 1.74
C MET A 48 -13.17 -6.43 2.82
N LEU A 49 -12.31 -7.07 3.61
CA LEU A 49 -11.63 -6.44 4.76
C LEU A 49 -10.35 -5.70 4.40
N THR A 50 -9.60 -6.19 3.40
CA THR A 50 -8.31 -5.59 3.01
C THR A 50 -8.41 -4.69 1.79
N GLY A 51 -9.50 -4.77 1.02
CA GLY A 51 -9.67 -4.08 -0.26
C GLY A 51 -8.73 -4.58 -1.36
N LEU A 52 -7.96 -5.65 -1.11
CA LEU A 52 -7.09 -6.25 -2.12
C LEU A 52 -7.92 -7.02 -3.14
N SER A 53 -7.52 -6.91 -4.42
CA SER A 53 -8.11 -7.74 -5.46
C SER A 53 -7.73 -9.21 -5.26
N ARG A 54 -8.59 -10.12 -5.75
CA ARG A 54 -8.31 -11.56 -5.75
C ARG A 54 -6.93 -11.90 -6.32
N SER A 55 -6.52 -11.22 -7.40
CA SER A 55 -5.20 -11.41 -8.04
C SER A 55 -4.03 -10.86 -7.23
N HIS A 56 -4.24 -9.92 -6.30
CA HIS A 56 -3.23 -9.57 -5.31
C HIS A 56 -3.14 -10.64 -4.21
N ILE A 57 -4.28 -11.16 -3.73
CA ILE A 57 -4.31 -12.20 -2.71
C ILE A 57 -3.69 -13.50 -3.21
N GLN A 58 -3.97 -13.91 -4.45
CA GLN A 58 -3.34 -15.08 -5.08
C GLN A 58 -1.82 -14.96 -5.25
N ARG A 59 -1.27 -13.75 -5.31
CA ARG A 59 0.19 -13.52 -5.33
C ARG A 59 0.83 -13.60 -3.94
N LEU A 60 0.03 -13.65 -2.87
CA LEU A 60 0.50 -13.80 -1.48
C LEU A 60 0.60 -15.28 -1.05
N ILE A 61 0.01 -16.18 -1.84
CA ILE A 61 0.10 -17.64 -1.73
C ILE A 61 1.27 -18.10 -2.58
#